data_AF-A0A7S3S0E8-F1
#
_entry.id   AF-A0A7S3S0E8-F1
#
_cell.length_a   1.000
_cell.length_b   1.000
_cell.length_c   1.000
_cell.angle_alpha   90.00
_cell.angle_beta   90.00
_cell.angle_gamma   90.00
#
_symmetry.space_group_name_H-M   'P 1'
#
loop_
_entity.id
_entity.type
_entity.pdbx_description
1 polymer ?
#
loop_
_entity_poly.entity_id
_entity_poly.type
_entity_poly.pdbx_seq_one_letter_code
_entity_poly.pdbx_strand_id
1 'polypeptide(L)'
;EPVRGGGRPACPAKAQGSGEPAVPTATELLDSVVLKLAAQRSLPIALKVGAVRGANKALRTGGDGVEVADLGFLWQLCRDYPHVKFLATVLSVDNQHELCVMARKFGNLHVYGCWWFCNNPSIIESTTRMRLEMLGTAFTSQHSDARVLEQLLYKWQHSRKVIAPILAAQYRKLVDAGWILTKDDVTRDVGLLFGGAFEAFLTKQ
;
A
#
# COMPACT_ATOMS: atom_id res chain seq x y z
N GLU A 1 18.82 -44.48 -40.56
CA GLU A 1 18.26 -43.36 -41.35
C GLU A 1 17.43 -42.46 -40.43
N PRO A 2 17.61 -41.14 -40.47
CA PRO A 2 16.89 -40.24 -39.57
C PRO A 2 15.50 -39.94 -40.10
N VAL A 3 14.49 -40.10 -39.24
CA VAL A 3 13.09 -39.76 -39.53
C VAL A 3 12.93 -38.24 -39.60
N ARG A 4 12.25 -37.83 -40.67
CA ARG A 4 12.05 -36.46 -41.16
C ARG A 4 11.34 -35.56 -40.15
N GLY A 5 11.72 -34.28 -40.19
CA GLY A 5 11.21 -33.21 -39.35
C GLY A 5 9.72 -32.94 -39.50
N GLY A 6 9.04 -32.81 -38.36
CA GLY A 6 7.72 -32.20 -38.25
C GLY A 6 7.87 -30.69 -38.03
N GLY A 7 7.76 -29.91 -39.11
CA GLY A 7 7.63 -28.46 -39.02
C GLY A 7 6.32 -28.10 -38.33
N ARG A 8 6.39 -27.26 -37.28
CA ARG A 8 5.20 -26.61 -36.72
C ARG A 8 4.57 -25.72 -37.80
N PRO A 9 3.24 -25.69 -37.96
CA PRO A 9 2.61 -24.72 -38.84
C PRO A 9 2.89 -23.32 -38.30
N ALA A 10 3.59 -22.51 -39.09
CA ALA A 10 3.78 -21.09 -38.81
C ALA A 10 2.40 -20.40 -38.82
N CYS A 11 2.07 -19.71 -37.73
CA CYS A 11 0.94 -18.77 -37.72
C CYS A 11 1.09 -17.78 -38.88
N PRO A 12 0.05 -17.50 -39.67
CA PRO A 12 0.14 -16.50 -40.71
C PRO A 12 0.44 -15.15 -40.05
N ALA A 13 1.49 -14.49 -40.54
CA ALA A 13 1.85 -13.14 -40.17
C ALA A 13 0.62 -12.24 -40.37
N LYS A 14 0.13 -11.63 -39.29
CA LYS A 14 -0.90 -10.60 -39.39
C LYS A 14 -0.33 -9.47 -40.24
N ALA A 15 -1.03 -9.19 -41.33
CA ALA A 15 -0.78 -8.04 -42.19
C ALA A 15 -0.67 -6.77 -41.33
N GLN A 16 0.44 -6.06 -41.50
CA GLN A 16 0.61 -4.70 -41.00
C GLN A 16 -0.43 -3.81 -41.69
N GLY A 17 -1.34 -3.28 -40.89
CA GLY A 17 -2.39 -2.36 -41.32
C GLY A 17 -2.65 -1.34 -40.23
N SER A 18 -2.83 -0.09 -40.67
CA SER A 18 -3.15 1.15 -39.94
C SER A 18 -2.10 1.69 -38.96
N GLY A 19 -1.45 2.80 -39.35
CA GLY A 19 -0.60 3.65 -38.51
C GLY A 19 -1.39 4.46 -37.48
N GLU A 20 -2.15 3.78 -36.61
CA GLU A 20 -2.54 4.36 -35.33
C GLU A 20 -1.35 4.32 -34.38
N PRO A 21 -1.07 5.41 -33.63
CA PRO A 21 -0.01 5.37 -32.63
C PRO A 21 -0.33 4.29 -31.60
N ALA A 22 0.66 3.43 -31.31
CA ALA A 22 0.50 2.38 -30.31
C ALA A 22 0.08 2.99 -28.98
N VAL A 23 -0.95 2.42 -28.35
CA VAL A 23 -1.38 2.83 -27.01
C VAL A 23 -0.24 2.54 -26.04
N PRO A 24 0.26 3.54 -25.28
CA PRO A 24 1.36 3.32 -24.36
C PRO A 24 0.94 2.36 -23.25
N THR A 25 1.86 1.49 -22.86
CA THR A 25 1.70 0.57 -21.73
C THR A 25 1.58 1.34 -20.42
N ALA A 26 1.03 0.70 -19.38
CA ALA A 26 0.95 1.30 -18.05
C ALA A 26 2.34 1.66 -17.49
N THR A 27 3.37 0.84 -17.77
CA THR A 27 4.76 1.11 -17.41
C THR A 27 5.29 2.34 -18.11
N GLU A 28 5.10 2.47 -19.42
CA GLU A 28 5.55 3.65 -20.17
C GLU A 28 4.87 4.94 -19.67
N LEU A 29 3.58 4.88 -19.34
CA LEU A 29 2.85 6.01 -18.75
C LEU A 29 3.38 6.37 -17.35
N LEU A 30 3.65 5.36 -16.52
CA LEU A 30 4.22 5.57 -15.19
C LEU A 30 5.57 6.29 -15.28
N ASP A 31 6.48 5.77 -16.11
CA ASP A 31 7.85 6.26 -16.23
C ASP A 31 7.95 7.59 -16.96
N SER A 32 7.22 7.73 -18.06
CA SER A 32 7.36 8.90 -18.94
C SER A 32 6.51 10.08 -18.50
N VAL A 33 5.43 9.84 -17.74
CA VAL A 33 4.45 10.88 -17.39
C VAL A 33 4.28 10.99 -15.88
N VAL A 34 3.79 9.94 -15.21
CA VAL A 34 3.34 10.04 -13.82
C VAL A 34 4.50 10.37 -12.89
N LEU A 35 5.62 9.64 -12.98
CA LEU A 35 6.79 9.86 -12.14
C LEU A 35 7.42 11.24 -12.37
N LYS A 36 7.53 11.67 -13.63
CA LYS A 36 8.06 13.00 -13.96
C LYS A 36 7.18 14.10 -13.40
N LEU A 37 5.86 13.99 -13.55
CA LEU A 37 4.92 14.97 -13.03
C LEU A 37 4.92 14.99 -11.50
N ALA A 38 4.95 13.82 -10.87
CA ALA A 38 5.04 13.68 -9.41
C ALA A 38 6.28 14.38 -8.86
N ALA A 39 7.44 14.17 -9.48
CA ALA A 39 8.69 14.84 -9.14
C ALA A 39 8.60 16.37 -9.33
N GLN A 40 8.14 16.83 -10.50
CA GLN A 40 8.07 18.26 -10.82
C GLN A 40 7.09 19.05 -9.95
N ARG A 41 6.01 18.40 -9.51
CA ARG A 41 4.93 19.04 -8.73
C ARG A 41 4.98 18.68 -7.25
N SER A 42 5.97 17.91 -6.82
CA SER A 42 6.10 17.36 -5.46
C SER A 42 4.84 16.62 -4.99
N LEU A 43 4.15 15.95 -5.91
CA LEU A 43 2.93 15.18 -5.62
C LEU A 43 3.29 13.74 -5.25
N PRO A 44 2.69 13.17 -4.19
CA PRO A 44 2.87 11.77 -3.88
C PRO A 44 2.11 10.87 -4.87
N ILE A 45 2.65 9.68 -5.13
CA ILE A 45 1.96 8.62 -5.88
C ILE A 45 1.41 7.60 -4.88
N ALA A 46 0.09 7.41 -4.88
CA ALA A 46 -0.57 6.41 -4.05
C ALA A 46 -0.79 5.09 -4.80
N LEU A 47 -0.32 4.00 -4.23
CA LEU A 47 -0.34 2.65 -4.79
C LEU A 47 -1.16 1.73 -3.88
N LYS A 48 -2.19 1.12 -4.46
CA LYS A 48 -3.01 0.07 -3.84
C LYS A 48 -2.78 -1.24 -4.59
N VAL A 49 -2.08 -2.19 -3.98
CA VAL A 49 -1.46 -3.34 -4.68
C VAL A 49 -2.08 -4.67 -4.24
N GLY A 50 -2.28 -5.60 -5.18
CA GLY A 50 -2.69 -6.99 -4.91
C GLY A 50 -4.17 -7.33 -5.18
N ALA A 51 -4.92 -6.48 -5.88
CA ALA A 51 -6.30 -6.78 -6.26
C ALA A 51 -6.39 -7.51 -7.60
N VAL A 52 -7.02 -8.69 -7.61
CA VAL A 52 -7.35 -9.43 -8.84
C VAL A 52 -8.73 -9.04 -9.31
N ARG A 53 -8.82 -8.32 -10.43
CA ARG A 53 -10.11 -7.78 -10.91
C ARG A 53 -10.96 -8.83 -11.60
N GLY A 54 -12.24 -8.87 -11.26
CA GLY A 54 -13.24 -9.70 -11.95
C GLY A 54 -13.00 -11.20 -11.84
N ALA A 55 -12.40 -11.67 -10.73
CA ALA A 55 -12.27 -13.09 -10.40
C ALA A 55 -13.62 -13.83 -10.47
N ASN A 56 -14.70 -13.15 -10.09
CA ASN A 56 -16.07 -13.58 -10.38
C ASN A 56 -16.88 -12.44 -11.02
N LYS A 57 -16.90 -12.40 -12.36
CA LYS A 57 -17.60 -11.35 -13.13
C LYS A 57 -19.09 -11.22 -12.81
N ALA A 58 -19.76 -12.30 -12.40
CA ALA A 58 -21.18 -12.26 -12.08
C ALA A 58 -21.49 -11.37 -10.87
N LEU A 59 -20.53 -11.19 -9.96
CA LEU A 59 -20.66 -10.36 -8.76
C LEU A 59 -20.35 -8.87 -8.99
N ARG A 60 -20.03 -8.45 -10.22
CA ARG A 60 -19.71 -7.06 -10.58
C ARG A 60 -18.62 -6.49 -9.65
N THR A 61 -18.91 -5.41 -8.92
CA THR A 61 -17.98 -4.75 -7.99
C THR A 61 -17.60 -5.61 -6.78
N GLY A 62 -18.37 -6.65 -6.48
CA GLY A 62 -18.04 -7.66 -5.47
C GLY A 62 -17.26 -8.86 -6.01
N GLY A 63 -16.91 -8.85 -7.30
CA GLY A 63 -16.25 -9.95 -8.00
C GLY A 63 -14.73 -9.93 -7.95
N ASP A 64 -14.13 -8.98 -7.26
CA ASP A 64 -12.68 -8.85 -7.15
C ASP A 64 -12.12 -9.79 -6.07
N GLY A 65 -10.92 -10.30 -6.31
CA GLY A 65 -10.16 -11.14 -5.39
C GLY A 65 -8.88 -10.47 -4.91
N VAL A 66 -8.02 -11.28 -4.27
CA VAL A 66 -6.72 -10.88 -3.76
C VAL A 66 -5.66 -11.86 -4.22
N GLU A 67 -4.46 -11.36 -4.49
CA GLU A 67 -3.26 -12.15 -4.71
C GLU A 67 -2.11 -11.63 -3.85
N VAL A 68 -1.11 -12.49 -3.62
CA VAL A 68 0.19 -12.06 -3.09
C VAL A 68 0.93 -11.39 -4.26
N ALA A 69 1.20 -10.10 -4.13
CA ALA A 69 1.89 -9.34 -5.16
C ALA A 69 3.41 -9.42 -4.97
N ASP A 70 4.17 -9.43 -6.07
CA ASP A 70 5.60 -9.16 -6.04
C ASP A 70 5.82 -7.65 -5.84
N LEU A 71 6.39 -7.27 -4.69
CA LEU A 71 6.67 -5.86 -4.36
C LEU A 71 8.02 -5.37 -4.88
N GLY A 72 8.75 -6.17 -5.66
CA GLY A 72 10.03 -5.81 -6.27
C GLY A 72 9.97 -4.53 -7.11
N PHE A 73 8.85 -4.28 -7.79
CA PHE A 73 8.66 -3.03 -8.54
C PHE A 73 8.63 -1.80 -7.61
N LEU A 74 8.00 -1.91 -6.43
CA LEU A 74 7.92 -0.81 -5.47
C LEU A 74 9.31 -0.56 -4.85
N TRP A 75 10.10 -1.61 -4.64
CA TRP A 75 11.50 -1.48 -4.22
C TRP A 75 12.32 -0.68 -5.23
N GLN A 76 12.20 -1.02 -6.51
CA GLN A 76 12.86 -0.30 -7.60
C GLN A 76 12.41 1.15 -7.67
N LEU A 77 11.10 1.42 -7.62
CA LEU A 77 10.56 2.78 -7.62
C LEU A 77 11.11 3.63 -6.47
N CYS A 78 11.09 3.12 -5.24
CA CYS A 78 11.59 3.87 -4.09
C CYS A 78 13.09 4.15 -4.18
N ARG A 79 13.89 3.18 -4.67
CA ARG A 79 15.34 3.30 -4.84
C ARG A 79 15.72 4.26 -5.97
N ASP A 80 15.06 4.12 -7.11
CA ASP A 80 15.46 4.79 -8.36
C ASP A 80 14.88 6.22 -8.44
N TYR A 81 13.82 6.50 -7.68
CA TYR A 81 13.18 7.83 -7.58
C TYR A 81 13.12 8.33 -6.12
N PRO A 82 14.27 8.60 -5.47
CA PRO A 82 14.31 8.97 -4.04
C PRO A 82 13.62 10.30 -3.71
N HIS A 83 13.42 11.16 -4.72
CA HIS A 83 12.74 12.45 -4.61
C HIS A 83 11.21 12.36 -4.85
N VAL A 84 10.71 11.21 -5.31
CA VAL A 84 9.28 10.95 -5.46
C VAL A 84 8.76 10.28 -4.19
N LYS A 85 7.65 10.80 -3.67
CA LYS A 85 6.97 10.25 -2.50
C LYS A 85 5.98 9.17 -2.92
N PHE A 86 6.06 8.01 -2.27
CA PHE A 86 5.16 6.89 -2.49
C PHE A 86 4.31 6.64 -1.25
N LEU A 87 3.00 6.54 -1.44
CA LEU A 87 2.05 6.08 -0.44
C LEU A 87 1.63 4.67 -0.81
N ALA A 88 1.77 3.69 0.08
CA ALA A 88 1.48 2.30 -0.26
C ALA A 88 0.57 1.59 0.76
N THR A 89 -0.36 0.80 0.23
CA THR A 89 -1.14 -0.18 0.97
C THR A 89 -1.33 -1.44 0.12
N VAL A 90 -1.26 -2.61 0.75
CA VAL A 90 -1.33 -3.92 0.09
C VAL A 90 -2.56 -4.69 0.57
N LEU A 91 -3.14 -5.49 -0.32
CA LEU A 91 -4.38 -6.22 -0.07
C LEU A 91 -4.17 -7.60 0.55
N SER A 92 -3.03 -8.24 0.29
CA SER A 92 -2.68 -9.52 0.90
C SER A 92 -2.09 -9.32 2.30
N VAL A 93 -2.44 -10.22 3.22
CA VAL A 93 -1.84 -10.29 4.55
C VAL A 93 -0.35 -10.66 4.46
N ASP A 94 0.00 -11.52 3.50
CA ASP A 94 1.38 -12.02 3.32
C ASP A 94 2.34 -10.90 2.90
N ASN A 95 1.84 -9.87 2.20
CA ASN A 95 2.65 -8.72 1.81
C ASN A 95 2.85 -7.68 2.92
N GLN A 96 2.10 -7.74 4.03
CA GLN A 96 2.15 -6.68 5.06
C GLN A 96 3.53 -6.58 5.72
N HIS A 97 4.16 -7.72 5.99
CA HIS A 97 5.47 -7.76 6.64
C HIS A 97 6.56 -7.20 5.72
N GLU A 98 6.63 -7.66 4.48
CA GLU A 98 7.60 -7.17 3.50
C GLU A 98 7.44 -5.66 3.30
N LEU A 99 6.21 -5.17 3.09
CA LEU A 99 5.95 -3.74 2.93
C LEU A 99 6.40 -2.93 4.16
N CYS A 100 6.21 -3.45 5.37
CA CYS A 100 6.67 -2.80 6.59
C CYS A 100 8.20 -2.73 6.66
N VAL A 101 8.90 -3.80 6.26
CA VAL A 101 10.36 -3.79 6.15
C VAL A 101 10.83 -2.78 5.10
N MET A 102 10.16 -2.67 3.95
CA MET A 102 10.48 -1.68 2.92
C MET A 102 10.37 -0.25 3.46
N ALA A 103 9.34 0.06 4.24
CA ALA A 103 9.16 1.38 4.86
C ALA A 103 10.29 1.74 5.84
N ARG A 104 10.96 0.75 6.44
CA ARG A 104 12.18 0.98 7.25
C ARG A 104 13.40 1.38 6.41
N LYS A 105 13.39 1.10 5.11
CA LYS A 105 14.54 1.32 4.20
C LYS A 105 14.40 2.59 3.38
N PHE A 106 13.17 2.93 3.02
CA PHE A 106 12.89 4.04 2.11
C PHE A 106 12.16 5.16 2.83
N GLY A 107 12.87 6.25 3.08
CA GLY A 107 12.30 7.45 3.68
C GLY A 107 11.30 8.20 2.78
N ASN A 108 11.18 7.79 1.51
CA ASN A 108 10.19 8.25 0.53
C ASN A 108 9.01 7.26 0.36
N LEU A 109 8.89 6.26 1.23
CA LEU A 109 7.76 5.33 1.27
C LEU A 109 6.98 5.49 2.59
N HIS A 110 5.70 5.83 2.49
CA HIS A 110 4.79 5.91 3.63
C HIS A 110 3.69 4.85 3.50
N VAL A 111 3.65 3.94 4.46
CA VAL A 111 2.66 2.87 4.49
C VAL A 111 1.43 3.32 5.25
N TYR A 112 0.26 2.96 4.74
CA TYR A 112 -0.99 3.40 5.34
C TYR A 112 -2.07 2.34 5.31
N GLY A 113 -2.89 2.34 6.36
CA GLY A 113 -4.17 1.67 6.37
C GLY A 113 -4.15 0.15 6.39
N CYS A 114 -5.35 -0.41 6.55
CA CYS A 114 -5.66 -1.82 6.34
C CYS A 114 -6.73 -1.89 5.25
N TRP A 115 -6.30 -2.05 4.00
CA TRP A 115 -7.15 -1.87 2.83
C TRP A 115 -8.11 -3.05 2.61
N TRP A 116 -9.40 -2.75 2.42
CA TRP A 116 -10.43 -3.66 1.90
C TRP A 116 -10.49 -5.01 2.63
N PHE A 117 -9.97 -6.11 2.06
CA PHE A 117 -9.98 -7.42 2.71
C PHE A 117 -9.11 -7.46 3.98
N CYS A 118 -8.16 -6.54 4.13
CA CYS A 118 -7.42 -6.34 5.37
C CYS A 118 -8.19 -5.52 6.42
N ASN A 119 -9.34 -4.93 6.08
CA ASN A 119 -10.13 -4.10 7.01
C ASN A 119 -11.03 -4.95 7.93
N ASN A 120 -10.43 -5.97 8.54
CA ASN A 120 -11.05 -6.88 9.50
C ASN A 120 -10.29 -6.82 10.84
N PRO A 121 -10.95 -6.96 11.99
CA PRO A 121 -10.33 -6.73 13.31
C PRO A 121 -9.01 -7.49 13.51
N SER A 122 -8.97 -8.77 13.15
CA SER A 122 -7.79 -9.64 13.32
C SER A 122 -6.59 -9.20 12.47
N ILE A 123 -6.86 -8.73 11.25
CA ILE A 123 -5.82 -8.25 10.33
C ILE A 123 -5.36 -6.84 10.72
N ILE A 124 -6.29 -5.97 11.14
CA ILE A 124 -5.97 -4.64 11.68
C ILE A 124 -5.08 -4.80 12.90
N GLU A 125 -5.41 -5.70 13.82
CA GLU A 125 -4.62 -5.93 15.03
C GLU A 125 -3.20 -6.39 14.71
N SER A 126 -3.05 -7.47 13.95
CA SER A 126 -1.74 -8.02 13.59
C SER A 126 -0.88 -7.02 12.81
N THR A 127 -1.47 -6.33 11.82
CA THR A 127 -0.78 -5.32 11.01
C THR A 127 -0.36 -4.12 11.85
N THR A 128 -1.22 -3.63 12.74
CA THR A 128 -0.91 -2.46 13.59
C THR A 128 0.19 -2.78 14.60
N ARG A 129 0.15 -3.95 15.25
CA ARG A 129 1.21 -4.40 16.17
C ARG A 129 2.56 -4.45 15.46
N MET A 130 2.59 -5.15 14.33
CA MET A 130 3.80 -5.32 13.51
C MET A 130 4.38 -3.96 13.08
N ARG A 131 3.53 -3.04 12.59
CA ARG A 131 3.98 -1.71 12.18
C ARG A 131 4.47 -0.86 13.35
N LEU A 132 3.82 -0.92 14.52
CA LEU A 132 4.31 -0.21 15.71
C LEU A 132 5.68 -0.73 16.15
N GLU A 133 5.87 -2.05 16.16
CA GLU A 133 7.14 -2.69 16.54
C GLU A 133 8.28 -2.33 15.59
N MET A 134 7.98 -2.19 14.30
CA MET A 134 9.00 -1.93 13.27
C MET A 134 9.15 -0.45 12.88
N LEU A 135 8.14 0.39 13.04
CA LEU A 135 8.12 1.76 12.53
C LEU A 135 7.86 2.81 13.62
N GLY A 136 7.55 2.40 14.85
CA GLY A 136 7.03 3.33 15.85
C GLY A 136 5.77 4.01 15.34
N THR A 137 5.75 5.35 15.34
CA THR A 137 4.61 6.15 14.87
C THR A 137 4.74 6.64 13.41
N ALA A 138 5.77 6.20 12.67
CA ALA A 138 6.06 6.65 11.31
C ALA A 138 5.22 5.93 10.23
N PHE A 139 3.90 5.83 10.45
CA PHE A 139 2.93 5.29 9.49
C PHE A 139 1.53 5.80 9.79
N THR A 140 0.60 5.66 8.84
CA THR A 140 -0.82 5.95 9.11
C THR A 140 -1.59 4.68 9.39
N SER A 141 -2.20 4.60 10.56
CA SER A 141 -2.80 3.37 11.07
C SER A 141 -3.99 2.88 10.25
N GLN A 142 -4.87 3.77 9.81
CA GLN A 142 -6.09 3.39 9.13
C GLN A 142 -6.55 4.40 8.05
N HIS A 143 -7.31 3.91 7.07
CA HIS A 143 -8.21 4.71 6.24
C HIS A 143 -9.56 4.01 6.12
N SER A 144 -10.63 4.76 5.82
CA SER A 144 -11.97 4.18 5.76
C SER A 144 -12.28 3.49 4.42
N ASP A 145 -11.79 4.02 3.30
CA ASP A 145 -12.25 3.61 1.95
C ASP A 145 -13.79 3.60 1.88
N ALA A 146 -14.43 4.60 2.52
CA ALA A 146 -15.87 4.71 2.59
C ALA A 146 -16.45 5.05 1.20
N ARG A 147 -17.43 4.27 0.77
CA ARG A 147 -18.21 4.53 -0.46
C ARG A 147 -19.56 5.18 -0.18
N VAL A 148 -19.98 5.15 1.08
CA VAL A 148 -21.22 5.72 1.61
C VAL A 148 -20.85 6.47 2.88
N LEU A 149 -21.38 7.68 3.06
CA LEU A 149 -20.93 8.63 4.11
C LEU A 149 -21.01 8.04 5.51
N GLU A 150 -22.10 7.33 5.83
CA GLU A 150 -22.38 6.71 7.13
C GLU A 150 -21.36 5.62 7.49
N GLN A 151 -20.65 5.08 6.49
CA GLN A 151 -19.57 4.11 6.75
C GLN A 151 -18.43 4.73 7.57
N LEU A 152 -18.26 6.05 7.53
CA LEU A 152 -17.27 6.73 8.37
C LEU A 152 -17.52 6.47 9.85
N LEU A 153 -18.78 6.42 10.29
CA LEU A 153 -19.13 6.22 11.70
C LEU A 153 -18.60 4.88 12.19
N TYR A 154 -19.02 3.78 11.56
CA TYR A 154 -18.65 2.45 12.05
C TYR A 154 -17.19 2.11 11.75
N LYS A 155 -16.63 2.51 10.60
CA LYS A 155 -15.24 2.14 10.24
C LYS A 155 -14.23 2.79 11.20
N TRP A 156 -14.43 4.05 11.54
CA TRP A 156 -13.56 4.73 12.49
C TRP A 156 -13.78 4.24 13.92
N GLN A 157 -15.03 4.04 14.35
CA GLN A 157 -15.31 3.50 15.68
C GLN A 157 -14.70 2.10 15.85
N HIS A 158 -14.85 1.24 14.85
CA HIS A 158 -14.32 -0.11 14.83
C HIS A 158 -12.79 -0.13 14.90
N SER A 159 -12.14 0.63 14.02
CA SER A 159 -10.67 0.66 13.97
C SER A 159 -10.07 1.23 15.26
N ARG A 160 -10.68 2.27 15.84
CA ARG A 160 -10.25 2.83 17.13
C ARG A 160 -10.40 1.82 18.28
N LYS A 161 -11.46 1.01 18.30
CA LYS A 161 -11.66 -0.06 19.29
C LYS A 161 -10.57 -1.14 19.21
N VAL A 162 -10.02 -1.41 18.02
CA VAL A 162 -8.92 -2.36 17.83
C VAL A 162 -7.56 -1.72 18.14
N ILE A 163 -7.30 -0.50 17.68
CA ILE A 163 -5.99 0.16 17.79
C ILE A 163 -5.69 0.64 19.21
N ALA A 164 -6.69 1.15 19.95
CA ALA A 164 -6.46 1.73 21.27
C ALA A 164 -5.87 0.73 22.30
N PRO A 165 -6.37 -0.52 22.42
CA PRO A 165 -5.75 -1.52 23.28
C PRO A 165 -4.31 -1.87 22.90
N ILE A 166 -3.97 -1.84 21.60
CA ILE A 166 -2.62 -2.11 21.11
C ILE A 166 -1.66 -1.01 21.58
N LEU A 167 -2.05 0.25 21.41
CA LEU A 167 -1.25 1.39 21.89
C LEU A 167 -1.09 1.37 23.41
N ALA A 168 -2.18 1.14 24.15
CA ALA A 168 -2.14 1.04 25.60
C ALA A 168 -1.18 -0.06 26.08
N ALA A 169 -1.13 -1.20 25.38
CA ALA A 169 -0.18 -2.26 25.69
C ALA A 169 1.28 -1.86 25.42
N GLN A 170 1.57 -1.14 24.31
CA GLN A 170 2.93 -0.66 24.03
C GLN A 170 3.39 0.41 25.02
N TYR A 171 2.51 1.35 25.37
CA TYR A 171 2.80 2.36 26.40
C TYR A 171 3.07 1.74 27.76
N ARG A 172 2.33 0.68 28.13
CA ARG A 172 2.58 -0.05 29.37
C ARG A 172 3.99 -0.62 29.41
N LYS A 173 4.45 -1.24 28.32
CA LYS A 173 5.84 -1.74 28.22
C LYS A 173 6.87 -0.63 28.42
N LEU A 174 6.62 0.58 27.91
CA LEU A 174 7.52 1.72 28.13
C LEU A 174 7.55 2.13 29.61
N VAL A 175 6.38 2.24 30.24
CA VAL A 175 6.27 2.56 31.68
C VAL A 175 6.94 1.49 32.54
N ASP A 176 6.71 0.21 32.24
CA ASP A 176 7.33 -0.92 32.94
C ASP A 176 8.86 -0.93 32.79
N ALA A 177 9.37 -0.39 31.67
CA ALA A 177 10.80 -0.18 31.44
C ALA A 177 11.36 1.10 32.09
N GLY A 178 10.55 1.86 32.83
CA GLY A 178 10.95 3.08 33.55
C GLY A 178 10.77 4.38 32.77
N TRP A 179 10.10 4.36 31.61
CA TRP A 179 9.80 5.58 30.87
C TRP A 179 8.69 6.39 31.55
N ILE A 180 8.91 7.71 31.69
CA ILE A 180 7.89 8.63 32.21
C ILE A 180 6.96 9.02 31.07
N LEU A 181 5.80 8.37 31.00
CA LEU A 181 4.79 8.65 29.98
C LEU A 181 3.90 9.82 30.38
N THR A 182 3.78 10.83 29.51
CA THR A 182 2.85 11.95 29.72
C THR A 182 1.59 11.83 28.84
N LYS A 183 0.55 12.59 29.18
CA LYS A 183 -0.64 12.72 28.33
C LYS A 183 -0.32 13.35 26.97
N ASP A 184 0.65 14.26 26.93
CA ASP A 184 1.05 14.95 25.70
C ASP A 184 1.76 13.99 24.74
N ASP A 185 2.58 13.06 25.27
CA ASP A 185 3.17 11.98 24.47
C ASP A 185 2.09 11.14 23.78
N VAL A 186 1.10 10.67 24.55
CA VAL A 186 -0.01 9.87 24.00
C VAL A 186 -0.80 10.67 22.96
N THR A 187 -1.07 11.96 23.23
CA THR A 187 -1.82 12.82 22.31
C THR A 187 -1.06 13.03 21.00
N ARG A 188 0.24 13.32 21.07
CA ARG A 188 1.12 13.46 19.91
C ARG A 188 1.13 12.20 19.07
N ASP A 189 1.40 11.06 19.69
CA ASP A 189 1.58 9.79 18.99
C ASP A 189 0.28 9.30 18.34
N VAL A 190 -0.86 9.42 19.03
CA VAL A 190 -2.18 9.16 18.44
C VAL A 190 -2.44 10.12 17.28
N GLY A 191 -2.10 11.40 17.44
CA GLY A 191 -2.20 12.39 16.36
C GLY A 191 -1.40 11.99 15.13
N LEU A 192 -0.16 11.52 15.30
CA LEU A 192 0.68 11.01 14.21
C LEU A 192 0.01 9.83 13.49
N LEU A 193 -0.43 8.81 14.24
CA LEU A 193 -1.00 7.58 13.69
C LEU A 193 -2.34 7.79 12.97
N PHE A 194 -3.11 8.83 13.32
CA PHE A 194 -4.42 9.13 12.75
C PHE A 194 -4.43 10.27 11.72
N GLY A 195 -3.26 10.70 11.25
CA GLY A 195 -3.15 11.64 10.13
C GLY A 195 -1.85 12.44 10.14
N GLY A 196 -1.33 12.79 11.31
CA GLY A 196 -0.15 13.66 11.42
C GLY A 196 1.10 13.09 10.75
N ALA A 197 1.32 11.77 10.78
CA ALA A 197 2.46 11.15 10.08
C ALA A 197 2.31 11.24 8.55
N PHE A 198 1.08 11.16 8.04
CA PHE A 198 0.80 11.39 6.63
C PHE A 198 1.06 12.84 6.25
N GLU A 199 0.55 13.80 7.02
CA GLU A 199 0.78 15.23 6.80
C GLU A 199 2.27 15.58 6.84
N ALA A 200 3.01 15.07 7.84
CA ALA A 200 4.45 15.25 7.95
C ALA A 200 5.20 14.64 6.74
N PHE A 201 4.75 13.48 6.25
CA PHE A 201 5.32 12.88 5.05
C PHE A 201 5.05 13.72 3.80
N LEU A 202 3.85 14.30 3.67
CA LEU A 202 3.52 15.18 2.55
C LEU A 202 4.33 16.47 2.53
N THR A 203 4.71 17.02 3.68
CA THR A 203 5.50 18.26 3.77
C THR A 203 7.00 18.02 3.71
N LYS A 204 7.45 16.76 3.76
CA LYS A 204 8.85 16.38 3.60
C LYS A 204 9.38 16.87 2.23
N GLN A 205 10.49 17.62 2.29
CA GLN A 205 11.27 18.10 1.15
C GLN A 205 12.19 17.00 0.62
#